data_AF-A0A833VHB1-F1
#
_entry.id   AF-A0A833VHB1-F1
#
_cell.length_a   1.000
_cell.length_b   1.000
_cell.length_c   1.000
_cell.angle_alpha   90.00
_cell.angle_beta   90.00
_cell.angle_gamma   90.00
#
_symmetry.space_group_name_H-M   'P 1'
#
loop_
_entity.id
_entity.type
_entity.pdbx_description
1 polymer ?
#
loop_
_entity_poly.entity_id
_entity_poly.type
_entity_poly.pdbx_seq_one_letter_code
_entity_poly.pdbx_strand_id
1 'polypeptide(L)'
;METIETGTAPLDRVEKAHHLYREGKHEEALGLYSEALNLAKSKAQKIALHSNRAACYLKMHDFKQAAEECTAVLELDHEHTGALMLRAQTLVTLKDYQSALFDVNRLMEINPDSEVYHNLHARLKTQISLAPIPESEEEALYENDEDEKQQKSQPLLKPHRKIDSPAIKPDAQLAVPSKPDPSTNTKRVNGWETIPKPKGHAGLDYSRWDKVEDGSSEEESDDDDDEGQPQYRFRVRTVSMRPVK
;
A
#
# COMPACT_ATOMS: atom_id res chain seq x y z
N MET A 1 40.40 37.60 10.24
CA MET A 1 39.40 38.13 9.28
C MET A 1 38.51 36.96 8.91
N GLU A 2 37.38 36.84 9.60
CA GLU A 2 36.36 35.85 9.27
C GLU A 2 35.75 36.22 7.93
N THR A 3 35.89 35.33 6.95
CA THR A 3 35.20 35.43 5.68
C THR A 3 33.71 35.24 5.95
N ILE A 4 32.96 36.34 5.89
CA ILE A 4 31.50 36.29 5.84
C ILE A 4 31.15 35.56 4.55
N GLU A 5 30.81 34.28 4.65
CA GLU A 5 30.15 33.53 3.58
C GLU A 5 28.86 34.28 3.26
N THR A 6 28.93 35.13 2.24
CA THR A 6 27.77 35.77 1.66
C THR A 6 26.85 34.65 1.19
N GLY A 7 25.75 34.43 1.91
CA GLY A 7 24.76 33.43 1.58
C GLY A 7 24.39 33.54 0.11
N THR A 8 24.75 32.51 -0.66
CA THR A 8 24.45 32.43 -2.09
C THR A 8 22.95 32.63 -2.31
N ALA A 9 22.52 33.24 -3.40
CA ALA A 9 21.10 33.42 -3.63
C ALA A 9 20.41 32.04 -3.74
N PRO A 10 19.14 31.87 -3.34
CA PRO A 10 18.44 30.59 -3.48
C PRO A 10 18.41 30.07 -4.92
N LEU A 11 18.44 30.97 -5.92
CA LEU A 11 18.55 30.61 -7.34
C LEU A 11 19.87 29.90 -7.66
N ASP A 12 20.99 30.42 -7.16
CA ASP A 12 22.32 29.86 -7.37
C ASP A 12 22.46 28.45 -6.75
N ARG A 13 21.86 28.24 -5.56
CA ARG A 13 21.78 26.91 -4.93
C ARG A 13 20.99 25.90 -5.76
N VAL A 14 19.84 26.32 -6.31
CA VAL A 14 18.97 25.46 -7.12
C VAL A 14 19.67 25.06 -8.41
N GLU A 15 20.33 26.00 -9.09
CA GLU A 15 21.10 25.71 -10.31
C GLU A 15 22.23 24.71 -10.06
N LYS A 16 22.96 24.88 -8.95
CA LYS A 16 23.98 23.92 -8.52
C LYS A 16 23.39 22.54 -8.19
N ALA A 17 22.24 22.49 -7.51
CA ALA A 17 21.54 21.24 -7.24
C ALA A 17 21.09 20.53 -8.53
N HIS A 18 20.63 21.28 -9.53
CA HIS A 18 20.26 20.75 -10.86
C HIS A 18 21.46 20.15 -11.59
N HIS A 19 22.63 20.76 -11.43
CA HIS A 19 23.88 20.21 -11.96
C HIS A 19 24.23 18.87 -11.29
N LEU A 20 24.27 18.85 -9.96
CA LEU A 20 24.58 17.63 -9.19
C LEU A 20 23.58 16.50 -9.45
N TYR A 21 22.29 16.83 -9.62
CA TYR A 21 21.27 15.85 -10.00
C TYR A 21 21.58 15.18 -11.33
N ARG A 22 22.03 15.95 -12.34
CA ARG A 22 22.43 15.43 -13.66
C ARG A 22 23.72 14.61 -13.59
N GLU A 23 24.61 14.89 -12.65
CA GLU A 23 25.81 14.09 -12.39
C GLU A 23 25.53 12.79 -11.63
N GLY A 24 24.30 12.56 -11.16
CA GLY A 24 23.94 11.39 -10.36
C GLY A 24 24.23 11.53 -8.85
N LYS A 25 24.72 12.70 -8.41
CA LYS A 25 25.00 13.00 -7.00
C LYS A 25 23.71 13.45 -6.30
N HIS A 26 22.76 12.53 -6.17
CA HIS A 26 21.41 12.83 -5.71
C HIS A 26 21.36 13.28 -4.24
N GLU A 27 22.20 12.70 -3.37
CA GLU A 27 22.29 13.09 -1.95
C GLU A 27 22.77 14.54 -1.77
N GLU A 28 23.84 14.92 -2.47
CA GLU A 28 24.37 16.29 -2.42
C GLU A 28 23.36 17.30 -2.99
N ALA A 29 22.69 16.95 -4.09
CA ALA A 29 21.62 17.77 -4.66
C ALA A 29 20.47 17.97 -3.66
N LEU A 30 20.12 16.92 -2.90
CA LEU A 30 19.08 16.96 -1.88
C LEU A 30 19.41 17.92 -0.73
N GLY A 31 20.68 17.93 -0.29
CA GLY A 31 21.18 18.90 0.69
C GLY A 31 20.96 20.35 0.22
N LEU A 32 21.37 20.66 -1.01
CA LEU A 32 21.21 22.00 -1.59
C LEU A 32 19.74 22.39 -1.78
N TYR A 33 18.88 21.46 -2.20
CA TYR A 33 17.44 21.74 -2.28
C TYR A 33 16.82 21.99 -0.91
N SER A 34 17.27 21.30 0.14
CA SER A 34 16.77 21.49 1.50
C SER A 34 17.18 22.87 2.04
N GLU A 35 18.41 23.31 1.79
CA GLU A 35 18.84 24.67 2.08
C GLU A 35 18.01 25.71 1.31
N ALA A 36 17.79 25.48 0.02
CA ALA A 36 16.99 26.37 -0.82
C ALA A 36 15.53 26.44 -0.33
N LEU A 37 14.98 25.34 0.19
CA LEU A 37 13.63 25.27 0.75
C LEU A 37 13.48 26.12 2.01
N ASN A 38 14.50 26.14 2.87
CA ASN A 38 14.52 27.01 4.06
C ASN A 38 14.52 28.50 3.70
N LEU A 39 15.06 28.86 2.53
CA LEU A 39 15.09 30.23 2.02
C LEU A 39 13.88 30.58 1.14
N ALA A 40 13.06 29.60 0.77
CA ALA A 40 11.94 29.78 -0.15
C ALA A 40 10.80 30.57 0.51
N LYS A 41 10.41 31.67 -0.14
CA LYS A 41 9.36 32.58 0.38
C LYS A 41 8.01 32.37 -0.29
N SER A 42 8.01 31.97 -1.56
CA SER A 42 6.78 31.79 -2.32
C SER A 42 6.30 30.34 -2.33
N LYS A 43 4.98 30.17 -2.40
CA LYS A 43 4.34 28.87 -2.58
C LYS A 43 4.87 28.13 -3.82
N ALA A 44 4.99 28.83 -4.95
CA ALA A 44 5.48 28.26 -6.20
C ALA A 44 6.93 27.73 -6.08
N GLN A 45 7.81 28.47 -5.39
CA GLN A 45 9.17 27.99 -5.12
C GLN A 45 9.18 26.74 -4.26
N LYS A 46 8.37 26.72 -3.18
CA LYS A 46 8.27 25.55 -2.31
C LYS A 46 7.77 24.31 -3.07
N ILE A 47 6.73 24.46 -3.90
CA ILE A 47 6.22 23.39 -4.77
C ILE A 47 7.35 22.86 -5.65
N ALA A 48 8.04 23.73 -6.40
CA ALA A 48 9.13 23.30 -7.29
C ALA A 48 10.26 22.59 -6.54
N LEU A 49 10.62 23.05 -5.34
CA LEU A 49 11.67 22.46 -4.52
C LEU A 49 11.28 21.09 -3.98
N HIS A 50 10.05 20.92 -3.47
CA HIS A 50 9.54 19.62 -3.04
C HIS A 50 9.47 18.63 -4.22
N SER A 51 9.00 19.06 -5.40
CA SER A 51 9.01 18.22 -6.60
C SER A 51 10.43 17.78 -7.01
N ASN A 52 11.42 18.68 -6.90
CA ASN A 52 12.81 18.34 -7.19
C ASN A 52 13.41 17.38 -6.14
N ARG A 53 13.09 17.54 -4.85
CA ARG A 53 13.50 16.61 -3.79
C ARG A 53 12.86 15.23 -3.99
N ALA A 54 11.57 15.17 -4.35
CA ALA A 54 10.91 13.92 -4.71
C ALA A 54 11.66 13.20 -5.86
N ALA A 55 12.08 13.94 -6.89
CA ALA A 55 12.85 13.38 -7.99
C ALA A 55 14.23 12.83 -7.55
N CYS A 56 14.90 13.45 -6.56
CA CYS A 56 16.12 12.89 -5.96
C CYS A 56 15.83 11.58 -5.24
N TYR A 57 14.83 11.54 -4.35
CA TYR A 57 14.47 10.34 -3.62
C TYR A 57 14.08 9.17 -4.53
N LEU A 58 13.36 9.44 -5.63
CA LEU A 58 13.05 8.43 -6.64
C LEU A 58 14.29 7.85 -7.31
N LYS A 59 15.31 8.69 -7.59
CA LYS A 59 16.58 8.20 -8.15
C LYS A 59 17.40 7.40 -7.15
N MET A 60 17.23 7.68 -5.86
CA MET A 60 17.84 6.92 -4.76
C MET A 60 17.03 5.69 -4.35
N HIS A 61 15.90 5.40 -5.02
CA HIS A 61 14.96 4.34 -4.67
C HIS A 61 14.35 4.45 -3.26
N ASP A 62 14.37 5.65 -2.65
CA ASP A 62 13.65 5.93 -1.41
C ASP A 62 12.22 6.38 -1.74
N PHE A 63 11.38 5.40 -2.06
CA PHE A 63 10.01 5.65 -2.48
C PHE A 63 9.14 6.24 -1.35
N LYS A 64 9.47 5.98 -0.08
CA LYS A 64 8.71 6.51 1.05
C LYS A 64 8.91 8.01 1.16
N GLN A 65 10.16 8.46 1.18
CA GLN A 65 10.47 9.89 1.22
C GLN A 65 9.99 10.61 -0.06
N ALA A 66 10.07 9.96 -1.23
CA ALA A 66 9.50 10.53 -2.45
C ALA A 66 7.98 10.79 -2.34
N ALA A 67 7.23 9.88 -1.74
CA ALA A 67 5.78 10.05 -1.52
C ALA A 67 5.47 11.15 -0.50
N GLU A 68 6.29 11.30 0.53
CA GLU A 68 6.19 12.39 1.51
C GLU A 68 6.42 13.77 0.86
N GLU A 69 7.45 13.90 0.03
CA GLU A 69 7.70 15.15 -0.71
C GLU A 69 6.55 15.48 -1.67
N CYS A 70 5.96 14.48 -2.34
CA CYS A 70 4.75 14.71 -3.15
C CYS A 70 3.57 15.14 -2.28
N THR A 71 3.45 14.62 -1.06
CA THR A 71 2.40 15.02 -0.12
C THR A 71 2.58 16.48 0.31
N ALA A 72 3.81 16.92 0.59
CA ALA A 72 4.10 18.33 0.88
C ALA A 72 3.74 19.26 -0.29
N VAL A 73 3.93 18.82 -1.55
CA VAL A 73 3.43 19.56 -2.71
C VAL A 73 1.91 19.66 -2.69
N LEU A 74 1.22 18.55 -2.41
CA LEU A 74 -0.24 18.49 -2.39
C LEU A 74 -0.87 19.24 -1.21
N GLU A 75 -0.16 19.43 -0.10
CA GLU A 75 -0.59 20.31 0.99
C GLU A 75 -0.59 21.78 0.57
N LEU A 76 0.34 22.16 -0.31
CA LEU A 76 0.38 23.49 -0.89
C LEU A 76 -0.69 23.59 -1.98
N ASP A 77 -0.70 22.68 -2.95
CA ASP A 77 -1.62 22.68 -4.08
C ASP A 77 -2.34 21.33 -4.23
N HIS A 78 -3.57 21.28 -3.71
CA HIS A 78 -4.37 20.06 -3.63
C HIS A 78 -4.71 19.44 -4.99
N GLU A 79 -4.75 20.26 -6.06
CA GLU A 79 -5.11 19.84 -7.41
C GLU A 79 -3.88 19.71 -8.32
N HIS A 80 -2.67 19.70 -7.76
CA HIS A 80 -1.46 19.56 -8.56
C HIS A 80 -1.38 18.16 -9.19
N THR A 81 -1.80 18.08 -10.46
CA THR A 81 -1.86 16.84 -11.25
C THR A 81 -0.54 16.10 -11.33
N GLY A 82 0.58 16.82 -11.50
CA GLY A 82 1.92 16.23 -11.52
C GLY A 82 2.28 15.53 -10.20
N ALA A 83 1.98 16.15 -9.05
CA ALA A 83 2.26 15.56 -7.75
C ALA A 83 1.33 14.38 -7.43
N LEU A 84 0.04 14.47 -7.77
CA LEU A 84 -0.90 13.34 -7.66
C LEU A 84 -0.44 12.14 -8.47
N MET A 85 -0.04 12.36 -9.73
CA MET A 85 0.43 11.29 -10.60
C MET A 85 1.73 10.67 -10.08
N LEU A 86 2.70 11.50 -9.68
CA LEU A 86 3.97 11.02 -9.17
C LEU A 86 3.80 10.24 -7.87
N ARG A 87 2.95 10.72 -6.95
CA ARG A 87 2.64 10.01 -5.70
C ARG A 87 1.93 8.70 -5.96
N ALA A 88 0.92 8.67 -6.83
CA ALA A 88 0.23 7.43 -7.20
C ALA A 88 1.20 6.38 -7.76
N GLN A 89 2.09 6.76 -8.67
CA GLN A 89 3.09 5.86 -9.23
C GLN A 89 4.08 5.36 -8.17
N THR A 90 4.49 6.24 -7.25
CA THR A 90 5.38 5.90 -6.14
C THR A 90 4.71 4.93 -5.17
N LEU A 91 3.43 5.16 -4.83
CA LEU A 91 2.65 4.29 -3.98
C LEU A 91 2.43 2.90 -4.61
N VAL A 92 2.27 2.83 -5.93
CA VAL A 92 2.27 1.55 -6.67
C VAL A 92 3.57 0.78 -6.47
N THR A 93 4.73 1.46 -6.53
CA THR A 93 6.01 0.79 -6.27
C THR A 93 6.15 0.30 -4.83
N LEU A 94 5.51 0.99 -3.88
CA LEU A 94 5.40 0.59 -2.48
C LEU A 94 4.31 -0.46 -2.21
N LYS A 95 3.57 -0.88 -3.25
CA LYS A 95 2.41 -1.79 -3.18
C LYS A 95 1.25 -1.26 -2.32
N ASP A 96 1.22 0.04 -2.04
CA ASP A 96 0.07 0.70 -1.42
C ASP A 96 -0.93 1.10 -2.51
N TYR A 97 -1.65 0.10 -3.02
CA TYR A 97 -2.57 0.29 -4.14
C TYR A 97 -3.83 1.08 -3.75
N GLN A 98 -4.23 1.04 -2.47
CA GLN A 98 -5.41 1.76 -2.00
C GLN A 98 -5.16 3.26 -2.00
N SER A 99 -4.05 3.71 -1.43
CA SER A 99 -3.66 5.13 -1.44
C SER A 99 -3.38 5.61 -2.88
N ALA A 100 -2.76 4.78 -3.72
CA ALA A 100 -2.57 5.11 -5.13
C ALA A 100 -3.90 5.29 -5.87
N LEU A 101 -4.91 4.44 -5.61
CA LEU A 101 -6.21 4.52 -6.25
C LEU A 101 -6.95 5.81 -5.86
N PHE A 102 -6.80 6.26 -4.61
CA PHE A 102 -7.36 7.52 -4.14
C PHE A 102 -6.82 8.72 -4.96
N ASP A 103 -5.50 8.77 -5.18
CA ASP A 103 -4.88 9.84 -5.98
C ASP A 103 -5.32 9.81 -7.44
N VAL A 104 -5.47 8.61 -8.01
CA VAL A 104 -5.94 8.45 -9.40
C VAL A 104 -7.40 8.86 -9.55
N ASN A 105 -8.26 8.61 -8.56
CA ASN A 105 -9.64 9.08 -8.59
C ASN A 105 -9.69 10.61 -8.63
N ARG A 106 -8.88 11.32 -7.82
CA ARG A 106 -8.76 12.78 -7.90
C ARG A 106 -8.28 13.25 -9.27
N LEU A 107 -7.31 12.57 -9.86
CA LEU A 107 -6.86 12.89 -11.23
C LEU A 107 -7.98 12.76 -12.26
N MET A 108 -8.83 11.74 -12.13
CA MET A 108 -10.00 11.54 -12.98
C MET A 108 -11.09 12.59 -12.74
N GLU A 109 -11.22 13.12 -11.53
CA GLU A 109 -12.12 14.26 -11.26
C GLU A 109 -11.63 15.54 -11.97
N ILE A 110 -10.31 15.77 -12.00
CA ILE A 110 -9.70 16.94 -12.65
C ILE A 110 -9.77 16.82 -14.19
N ASN A 111 -9.43 15.65 -14.73
CA ASN A 111 -9.51 15.39 -16.17
C ASN A 111 -10.15 14.01 -16.44
N PRO A 112 -11.49 13.97 -16.59
CA PRO A 112 -12.24 12.74 -16.81
C PRO A 112 -11.93 12.04 -18.13
N ASP A 113 -11.45 12.74 -19.15
CA ASP A 113 -11.24 12.19 -20.49
C ASP A 113 -9.83 11.59 -20.69
N SER A 114 -8.98 11.67 -19.66
CA SER A 114 -7.61 11.18 -19.73
C SER A 114 -7.55 9.64 -19.73
N GLU A 115 -7.28 9.06 -20.90
CA GLU A 115 -7.05 7.61 -21.05
C GLU A 115 -5.94 7.09 -20.13
N VAL A 116 -4.91 7.90 -19.87
CA VAL A 116 -3.81 7.54 -18.96
C VAL A 116 -4.32 7.26 -17.56
N TYR A 117 -5.28 8.06 -17.08
CA TYR A 117 -5.82 7.93 -15.72
C TYR A 117 -6.76 6.72 -15.62
N HIS A 118 -7.62 6.51 -16.63
CA HIS A 118 -8.47 5.32 -16.72
C HIS A 118 -7.66 4.02 -16.74
N ASN A 119 -6.59 3.98 -17.54
CA ASN A 119 -5.71 2.81 -17.64
C ASN A 119 -5.01 2.51 -16.31
N LEU A 120 -4.49 3.55 -15.63
CA LEU A 120 -3.86 3.38 -14.32
C LEU A 120 -4.88 2.93 -13.26
N HIS A 121 -6.06 3.54 -13.23
CA HIS A 121 -7.16 3.18 -12.34
C HIS A 121 -7.60 1.71 -12.53
N ALA A 122 -7.78 1.27 -13.78
CA ALA A 122 -8.14 -0.12 -14.08
C ALA A 122 -7.06 -1.10 -13.59
N ARG A 123 -5.79 -0.82 -13.86
CA ARG A 123 -4.66 -1.63 -13.38
C ARG A 123 -4.63 -1.74 -11.86
N LEU A 124 -4.85 -0.63 -11.16
CA LEU A 124 -4.89 -0.59 -9.69
C LEU A 124 -6.02 -1.44 -9.13
N LYS A 125 -7.23 -1.35 -9.71
CA LYS A 125 -8.36 -2.18 -9.30
C LYS A 125 -8.08 -3.67 -9.47
N THR A 126 -7.44 -4.07 -10.57
CA THR A 126 -7.01 -5.45 -10.77
C THR A 126 -5.99 -5.88 -9.72
N GLN A 127 -4.97 -5.07 -9.43
CA GLN A 127 -3.96 -5.38 -8.40
C GLN A 127 -4.58 -5.55 -7.01
N ILE A 128 -5.54 -4.70 -6.64
CA ILE A 128 -6.27 -4.81 -5.38
C ILE A 128 -7.11 -6.10 -5.34
N SER A 129 -7.79 -6.45 -6.44
CA SER A 129 -8.59 -7.68 -6.52
C SER A 129 -7.76 -8.96 -6.51
N LEU A 130 -6.50 -8.90 -6.95
CA LEU A 130 -5.57 -10.03 -6.97
C LEU A 130 -4.78 -10.16 -5.66
N ALA A 131 -4.84 -9.16 -4.78
CA ALA A 131 -4.16 -9.25 -3.50
C ALA A 131 -4.72 -10.44 -2.71
N PRO A 132 -3.87 -11.35 -2.20
CA PRO A 132 -4.30 -12.47 -1.38
C PRO A 132 -5.17 -11.96 -0.24
N ILE A 133 -6.35 -12.57 -0.06
CA ILE A 133 -7.17 -12.32 1.11
C ILE A 133 -6.29 -12.66 2.32
N PRO A 134 -6.07 -11.75 3.28
CA PRO A 134 -5.31 -12.10 4.47
C PRO A 134 -6.04 -13.25 5.15
N GLU A 135 -5.42 -14.42 5.19
CA GLU A 135 -5.83 -15.51 6.06
C GLU A 135 -5.86 -14.93 7.48
N SER A 136 -7.07 -14.79 8.02
CA SER A 136 -7.26 -14.20 9.34
C SER A 136 -6.48 -15.01 10.36
N GLU A 137 -5.69 -14.33 11.19
CA GLU A 137 -4.90 -14.89 12.30
C GLU A 137 -5.74 -15.71 13.32
N GLU A 138 -7.07 -15.74 13.18
CA GLU A 138 -8.00 -16.56 13.97
C GLU A 138 -7.77 -18.08 13.79
N GLU A 139 -7.25 -18.56 12.65
CA GLU A 139 -7.00 -20.00 12.47
C GLU A 139 -5.80 -20.52 13.30
N ALA A 140 -4.87 -19.65 13.69
CA ALA A 140 -3.70 -20.02 14.50
C ALA A 140 -4.02 -20.23 16.00
N LEU A 141 -5.21 -19.82 16.46
CA LEU A 141 -5.64 -19.97 17.86
C LEU A 141 -6.31 -21.32 18.16
N TYR A 142 -6.58 -22.15 17.14
CA TYR A 142 -7.27 -23.44 17.33
C TYR A 142 -6.34 -24.65 17.45
N GLU A 143 -5.02 -24.49 17.27
CA GLU A 143 -4.08 -25.61 17.29
C GLU A 143 -3.34 -25.84 18.64
N ASN A 144 -3.53 -24.99 19.65
CA ASN A 144 -2.71 -25.03 20.88
C ASN A 144 -3.36 -25.66 22.14
N ASP A 145 -4.54 -26.27 22.04
CA ASP A 145 -5.30 -26.73 23.24
C ASP A 145 -5.14 -28.22 23.63
N GLU A 146 -4.26 -29.03 22.98
CA GLU A 146 -4.16 -30.46 23.31
C GLU A 146 -3.05 -30.89 24.30
N ASP A 147 -2.10 -30.03 24.70
CA ASP A 147 -0.89 -30.49 25.42
C ASP A 147 -0.75 -30.12 26.91
N GLU A 148 -1.81 -29.72 27.63
CA GLU A 148 -1.74 -29.49 29.10
C GLU A 148 -2.51 -30.53 29.93
N LYS A 149 -2.13 -31.81 29.81
CA LYS A 149 -2.42 -32.82 30.85
C LYS A 149 -1.18 -33.65 31.17
N GLN A 150 -0.24 -33.06 31.89
CA GLN A 150 0.63 -33.77 32.86
C GLN A 150 1.55 -32.78 33.57
N GLN A 151 1.22 -32.38 34.79
CA GLN A 151 2.12 -32.47 35.95
C GLN A 151 1.47 -31.84 37.19
N LYS A 152 1.02 -32.71 38.08
CA LYS A 152 0.57 -32.39 39.43
C LYS A 152 1.55 -33.06 40.38
N SER A 153 2.51 -32.31 40.93
CA SER A 153 3.24 -32.75 42.13
C SER A 153 4.00 -31.63 42.84
N GLN A 154 3.49 -31.33 44.04
CA GLN A 154 4.19 -30.94 45.28
C GLN A 154 4.32 -29.47 45.73
N PRO A 155 4.35 -29.22 47.06
CA PRO A 155 3.63 -28.09 47.68
C PRO A 155 4.49 -27.09 48.51
N LEU A 156 3.90 -25.89 48.65
CA LEU A 156 3.86 -24.98 49.82
C LEU A 156 5.16 -24.61 50.57
N LEU A 157 5.59 -23.34 50.46
CA LEU A 157 6.18 -22.56 51.59
C LEU A 157 5.92 -21.04 51.40
N LYS A 158 5.37 -20.39 52.43
CA LYS A 158 5.24 -18.92 52.57
C LYS A 158 6.57 -18.32 53.01
N PRO A 159 6.77 -17.00 52.85
CA PRO A 159 6.90 -16.22 54.09
C PRO A 159 6.20 -14.86 54.10
N HIS A 160 5.77 -14.54 55.33
CA HIS A 160 5.27 -13.28 55.86
C HIS A 160 6.09 -12.04 55.51
N ARG A 161 5.43 -10.89 55.37
CA ARG A 161 5.83 -9.65 56.05
C ARG A 161 4.58 -8.84 56.44
N LYS A 162 4.46 -8.62 57.75
CA LYS A 162 3.52 -7.70 58.41
C LYS A 162 4.16 -6.31 58.41
N ILE A 163 3.41 -5.26 58.13
CA ILE A 163 3.58 -3.97 58.82
C ILE A 163 2.18 -3.41 59.08
N ASP A 164 1.91 -3.23 60.37
CA ASP A 164 0.69 -2.72 60.96
C ASP A 164 0.66 -1.18 60.98
N SER A 165 -0.58 -0.65 60.96
CA SER A 165 -1.07 0.53 61.69
C SER A 165 -0.92 1.96 61.09
N PRO A 166 -1.78 2.93 61.49
CA PRO A 166 -3.23 2.81 61.72
C PRO A 166 -4.06 4.07 61.33
N ALA A 167 -5.38 3.86 61.27
CA ALA A 167 -6.46 4.74 61.75
C ALA A 167 -6.67 6.16 61.17
N ILE A 168 -7.77 6.30 60.42
CA ILE A 168 -8.80 7.33 60.67
C ILE A 168 -10.19 6.66 60.51
N LYS A 169 -11.01 6.73 61.56
CA LYS A 169 -12.47 6.48 61.57
C LYS A 169 -13.18 7.82 61.89
N PRO A 170 -14.52 7.86 62.05
CA PRO A 170 -15.57 7.72 61.04
C PRO A 170 -16.54 8.92 61.10
N ASP A 171 -17.45 9.12 60.13
CA ASP A 171 -18.82 9.49 60.52
C ASP A 171 -19.87 9.38 59.40
N ALA A 172 -21.10 9.18 59.89
CA ALA A 172 -22.41 9.39 59.29
C ALA A 172 -23.01 8.31 58.37
N GLN A 173 -23.90 7.54 58.99
CA GLN A 173 -24.90 6.61 58.45
C GLN A 173 -26.06 7.33 57.76
N LEU A 174 -26.84 6.54 57.00
CA LEU A 174 -28.27 6.62 56.61
C LEU A 174 -28.39 6.45 55.08
N ALA A 175 -29.16 5.56 54.48
CA ALA A 175 -30.08 4.51 54.92
C ALA A 175 -30.30 3.55 53.73
N VAL A 176 -30.65 2.29 54.02
CA VAL A 176 -31.10 1.30 53.03
C VAL A 176 -32.60 1.53 52.76
N PRO A 177 -33.12 1.31 51.54
CA PRO A 177 -34.12 0.25 51.44
C PRO A 177 -34.08 -0.59 50.14
N SER A 178 -34.27 -1.90 50.36
CA SER A 178 -35.00 -2.91 49.58
C SER A 178 -34.99 -2.90 48.03
N LYS A 179 -34.57 -4.05 47.49
CA LYS A 179 -34.79 -4.53 46.11
C LYS A 179 -36.27 -4.54 45.71
N PRO A 180 -36.55 -4.44 44.40
CA PRO A 180 -37.51 -5.33 43.77
C PRO A 180 -36.91 -6.09 42.58
N ASP A 181 -37.33 -7.34 42.42
CA ASP A 181 -37.03 -8.22 41.27
C ASP A 181 -37.46 -7.59 39.94
N PRO A 182 -36.84 -8.03 38.83
CA PRO A 182 -37.64 -8.29 37.65
C PRO A 182 -37.31 -9.67 37.06
N SER A 183 -38.22 -10.62 37.30
CA SER A 183 -38.53 -11.60 36.26
C SER A 183 -39.23 -10.86 35.13
N THR A 184 -38.65 -10.86 33.93
CA THR A 184 -39.28 -11.35 32.69
C THR A 184 -38.47 -10.97 31.46
N ASN A 185 -38.10 -12.03 30.72
CA ASN A 185 -38.14 -12.10 29.26
C ASN A 185 -37.14 -11.26 28.44
N THR A 186 -35.93 -11.80 28.29
CA THR A 186 -35.14 -11.60 27.08
C THR A 186 -34.85 -12.96 26.43
N LYS A 187 -35.51 -13.16 25.29
CA LYS A 187 -35.37 -14.33 24.41
C LYS A 187 -33.89 -14.53 24.06
N ARG A 188 -33.41 -15.75 24.31
CA ARG A 188 -32.26 -16.33 23.63
C ARG A 188 -32.48 -16.22 22.12
N VAL A 189 -31.63 -15.48 21.42
CA VAL A 189 -31.47 -15.65 19.98
C VAL A 189 -30.41 -16.73 19.78
N ASN A 190 -30.86 -17.85 19.23
CA ASN A 190 -30.06 -19.02 18.92
C ASN A 190 -29.00 -18.71 17.85
N GLY A 191 -27.90 -19.45 17.94
CA GLY A 191 -26.78 -19.42 17.00
C GLY A 191 -27.17 -19.74 15.56
N TRP A 192 -26.18 -19.56 14.69
CA TRP A 192 -26.29 -19.50 13.24
C TRP A 192 -27.12 -20.65 12.66
N GLU A 193 -28.25 -20.31 12.03
CA GLU A 193 -29.03 -21.27 11.26
C GLU A 193 -28.26 -21.64 9.98
N THR A 194 -28.19 -22.94 9.71
CA THR A 194 -27.55 -23.52 8.53
C THR A 194 -28.24 -23.06 7.25
N ILE A 195 -27.47 -22.49 6.32
CA ILE A 195 -27.94 -22.12 4.99
C ILE A 195 -28.41 -23.41 4.27
N PRO A 196 -29.66 -23.51 3.80
CA PRO A 196 -30.13 -24.69 3.11
C PRO A 196 -29.38 -24.88 1.79
N LYS A 197 -28.87 -26.10 1.57
CA LYS A 197 -28.15 -26.47 0.34
C LYS A 197 -28.99 -26.12 -0.89
N PRO A 198 -28.42 -25.50 -1.94
CA PRO A 198 -29.15 -25.25 -3.18
C PRO A 198 -29.60 -26.58 -3.78
N LYS A 199 -30.91 -26.70 -4.03
CA LYS A 199 -31.50 -27.84 -4.74
C LYS A 199 -31.09 -27.75 -6.21
N GLY A 200 -29.97 -28.36 -6.58
CA GLY A 200 -29.57 -28.32 -7.99
C GLY A 200 -28.17 -28.80 -8.38
N HIS A 201 -27.48 -29.62 -7.61
CA HIS A 201 -26.32 -30.37 -8.13
C HIS A 201 -26.41 -31.83 -7.69
N ALA A 202 -27.30 -32.57 -8.35
CA ALA A 202 -27.28 -34.02 -8.33
C ALA A 202 -26.62 -34.49 -9.63
N GLY A 203 -25.43 -35.09 -9.51
CA GLY A 203 -24.87 -35.96 -10.55
C GLY A 203 -23.78 -35.39 -11.45
N LEU A 204 -22.83 -34.62 -10.93
CA LEU A 204 -21.50 -34.57 -11.56
C LEU A 204 -20.70 -35.75 -11.03
N ASP A 205 -20.61 -36.81 -11.84
CA ASP A 205 -19.80 -37.99 -11.56
C ASP A 205 -18.32 -37.66 -11.82
N TYR A 206 -17.59 -37.40 -10.74
CA TYR A 206 -16.15 -37.12 -10.77
C TYR A 206 -15.28 -38.35 -11.05
N SER A 207 -15.88 -39.55 -11.16
CA SER A 207 -15.16 -40.78 -11.53
C SER A 207 -14.63 -40.78 -12.97
N ARG A 208 -15.00 -39.77 -13.77
CA ARG A 208 -14.56 -39.61 -15.17
C ARG A 208 -13.19 -38.92 -15.32
N TRP A 209 -12.66 -38.29 -14.26
CA TRP A 209 -11.37 -37.57 -14.33
C TRP A 209 -10.19 -38.35 -13.75
N ASP A 210 -10.40 -39.55 -13.22
CA ASP A 210 -9.37 -40.38 -12.58
C ASP A 210 -8.74 -41.44 -13.53
N LYS A 211 -8.95 -41.29 -14.85
CA LYS A 211 -8.26 -42.07 -15.87
C LYS A 211 -7.64 -41.17 -16.91
N VAL A 212 -6.55 -40.52 -16.51
CA VAL A 212 -5.45 -40.22 -17.42
C VAL A 212 -4.69 -41.54 -17.57
N GLU A 213 -5.02 -42.31 -18.61
CA GLU A 213 -4.05 -43.27 -19.14
C GLU A 213 -2.97 -42.42 -19.80
N ASP A 214 -1.77 -42.60 -19.27
CA ASP A 214 -0.50 -42.20 -19.81
C ASP A 214 -0.34 -42.82 -21.21
N GLY A 215 -0.82 -42.08 -22.22
CA GLY A 215 -0.39 -42.26 -23.60
C GLY A 215 1.07 -41.83 -23.76
N SER A 216 1.97 -42.50 -23.03
CA SER A 216 3.41 -42.43 -23.18
C SER A 216 3.77 -42.97 -24.56
N SER A 217 3.79 -42.06 -25.54
CA SER A 217 4.87 -41.88 -26.51
C SER A 217 5.67 -43.13 -26.84
N GLU A 218 5.36 -43.80 -27.95
CA GLU A 218 6.37 -44.34 -28.87
C GLU A 218 5.83 -44.29 -30.32
N GLU A 219 6.77 -44.02 -31.23
CA GLU A 219 6.78 -44.27 -32.68
C GLU A 219 6.70 -43.06 -33.62
N GLU A 220 7.81 -42.90 -34.33
CA GLU A 220 8.18 -41.88 -35.30
C GLU A 220 7.41 -42.01 -36.63
N SER A 221 7.14 -40.87 -37.26
CA SER A 221 7.17 -40.79 -38.72
C SER A 221 7.51 -39.37 -39.16
N ASP A 222 8.65 -39.25 -39.84
CA ASP A 222 9.01 -38.14 -40.72
C ASP A 222 7.83 -37.73 -41.62
N ASP A 223 7.54 -36.42 -41.67
CA ASP A 223 7.19 -35.73 -42.91
C ASP A 223 7.47 -34.22 -42.73
N ASP A 224 8.32 -33.71 -43.62
CA ASP A 224 8.70 -32.32 -43.79
C ASP A 224 7.47 -31.41 -44.00
N ASP A 225 7.32 -30.35 -43.21
CA ASP A 225 6.63 -29.13 -43.65
C ASP A 225 7.26 -27.88 -43.01
N ASP A 226 8.16 -27.29 -43.80
CA ASP A 226 8.76 -25.97 -43.65
C ASP A 226 7.70 -24.89 -43.99
N GLU A 227 6.93 -24.42 -43.00
CA GLU A 227 6.08 -23.22 -43.13
C GLU A 227 6.43 -22.14 -42.09
N GLY A 228 7.50 -21.40 -42.39
CA GLY A 228 7.43 -19.94 -42.52
C GLY A 228 7.16 -19.09 -41.27
N GLN A 229 8.23 -18.58 -40.66
CA GLN A 229 8.18 -17.41 -39.77
C GLN A 229 7.43 -16.22 -40.42
N PRO A 230 6.62 -15.44 -39.67
CA PRO A 230 5.90 -14.31 -40.23
C PRO A 230 6.87 -13.21 -40.70
N GLN A 231 7.01 -13.03 -42.02
CA GLN A 231 7.77 -11.93 -42.60
C GLN A 231 7.01 -10.59 -42.49
N TYR A 232 7.39 -9.76 -41.53
CA TYR A 232 6.93 -8.37 -41.47
C TYR A 232 7.62 -7.53 -42.56
N ARG A 233 6.87 -7.08 -43.57
CA ARG A 233 7.33 -6.13 -44.59
C ARG A 233 6.84 -4.72 -44.28
N PHE A 234 7.73 -3.86 -43.81
CA PHE A 234 7.47 -2.42 -43.69
C PHE A 234 7.56 -1.76 -45.06
N ARG A 235 6.46 -1.20 -45.56
CA ARG A 235 6.48 -0.30 -46.72
C ARG A 235 6.74 1.12 -46.26
N VAL A 236 7.98 1.57 -46.39
CA VAL A 236 8.35 2.98 -46.24
C VAL A 236 7.81 3.72 -47.47
N ARG A 237 6.78 4.55 -47.28
CA ARG A 237 6.35 5.51 -48.29
C ARG A 237 7.21 6.76 -48.17
N THR A 238 8.10 6.99 -49.12
CA THR A 238 8.82 8.26 -49.23
C THR A 238 7.84 9.33 -49.69
N VAL A 239 7.48 10.25 -48.80
CA VAL A 239 6.71 11.44 -49.17
C VAL A 239 7.67 12.44 -49.81
N SER A 240 7.55 12.66 -51.11
CA SER A 240 8.31 13.67 -51.84
C SER A 240 7.79 15.06 -51.47
N MET A 241 8.61 15.88 -50.82
CA MET A 241 8.30 17.29 -50.59
C MET A 241 8.54 18.09 -51.88
N ARG A 242 7.51 18.79 -52.38
CA ARG A 242 7.65 19.74 -53.49
C ARG A 242 8.13 21.09 -52.94
N PRO A 243 9.14 21.74 -53.55
CA PRO A 243 9.52 23.10 -53.18
C PRO A 243 8.44 24.09 -53.62
N VAL A 244 8.08 25.00 -52.72
CA VAL A 244 7.21 26.15 -52.98
C VAL A 244 8.06 27.22 -53.67
N LYS A 245 7.58 27.71 -54.82
CA LYS A 245 8.15 28.88 -55.52
C LYS A 245 7.54 30.16 -54.98
#